data_AF-A0A6L7YPF0-F1
#
_entry.id   AF-A0A6L7YPF0-F1
#
_cell.length_a   1.000
_cell.length_b   1.000
_cell.length_c   1.000
_cell.angle_alpha   90.00
_cell.angle_beta   90.00
_cell.angle_gamma   90.00
#
_symmetry.space_group_name_H-M   'P 1'
#
loop_
_entity.id
_entity.type
_entity.pdbx_description
1 polymer ?
#
loop_
_entity_poly.entity_id
_entity_poly.type
_entity_poly.pdbx_seq_one_letter_code
_entity_poly.pdbx_strand_id
1 'polypeptide(L)'
;MPLTPAILEMGMGIDLHGQDYTEAAKRATWNAVHQSSLMFLGLLGPNTSQEMIVEVTIGIPKPEAVNHEDVLSVLPHGKGVLNVVQGGLEIEGREGSGDLTIMANAAVIVKVNVD
;
A
#
# COMPACT_ATOMS: atom_id res chain seq x y z
N MET A 1 12.86 20.69 -8.34
CA MET A 1 11.92 21.33 -7.40
C MET A 1 11.44 20.27 -6.41
N PRO A 2 10.99 20.64 -5.20
CA PRO A 2 10.52 19.65 -4.23
C PRO A 2 9.25 18.96 -4.75
N LEU A 3 9.17 17.64 -4.56
CA LEU A 3 7.97 16.88 -4.86
C LEU A 3 6.83 17.30 -3.93
N THR A 4 5.66 17.56 -4.49
CA THR A 4 4.46 17.99 -3.75
C THR A 4 3.47 16.82 -3.63
N PRO A 5 2.93 16.53 -2.44
CA PRO A 5 1.85 15.56 -2.28
C PRO A 5 0.61 16.00 -3.06
N ALA A 6 0.14 15.15 -3.98
CA ALA A 6 -1.03 15.41 -4.81
C ALA A 6 -2.30 14.71 -4.28
N ILE A 7 -2.14 13.50 -3.74
CA ILE A 7 -3.25 12.70 -3.19
C ILE A 7 -2.74 11.77 -2.09
N LEU A 8 -3.63 11.48 -1.13
CA LEU A 8 -3.50 10.40 -0.16
C LEU A 8 -4.62 9.39 -0.42
N GLU A 9 -4.24 8.18 -0.80
CA GLU A 9 -5.14 7.04 -0.99
C GLU A 9 -4.98 6.08 0.18
N MET A 10 -6.07 5.46 0.62
CA MET A 10 -6.08 4.59 1.80
C MET A 10 -6.76 3.28 1.45
N GLY A 11 -6.24 2.18 2.01
CA GLY A 11 -6.78 0.85 1.74
C GLY A 11 -6.64 -0.10 2.92
N MET A 12 -7.38 -1.21 2.84
CA MET A 12 -7.29 -2.31 3.79
C MET A 12 -7.13 -3.62 3.03
N GLY A 13 -6.31 -4.51 3.56
CA GLY A 13 -6.11 -5.86 3.05
C GLY A 13 -6.20 -6.86 4.18
N ILE A 14 -6.79 -8.02 3.89
CA ILE A 14 -7.01 -9.07 4.87
C ILE A 14 -6.48 -10.37 4.31
N ASP A 15 -5.69 -11.10 5.09
CA ASP A 15 -5.43 -12.51 4.89
C ASP A 15 -6.17 -13.31 5.97
N LEU A 16 -7.06 -14.23 5.56
CA LEU A 16 -8.05 -14.82 6.45
C LEU A 16 -7.51 -16.03 7.22
N HIS A 17 -6.76 -16.89 6.54
CA HIS A 17 -6.30 -18.19 7.06
C HIS A 17 -4.82 -18.48 6.70
N GLY A 18 -4.21 -17.66 5.85
CA GLY A 18 -2.91 -17.92 5.23
C GLY A 18 -1.70 -17.48 6.05
N GLN A 19 -1.93 -16.83 7.20
CA GLN A 19 -0.93 -16.18 8.06
C GLN A 19 0.15 -15.41 7.27
N ASP A 20 -0.24 -14.85 6.12
CA ASP A 20 0.66 -14.23 5.16
C ASP A 20 0.54 -12.71 5.24
N TYR A 21 1.49 -12.11 5.96
CA TYR A 21 1.61 -10.66 6.13
C TYR A 21 1.86 -9.95 4.80
N THR A 22 2.57 -10.60 3.87
CA THR A 22 2.83 -10.03 2.54
C THR A 22 1.55 -9.94 1.74
N GLU A 23 0.74 -11.00 1.74
CA GLU A 23 -0.52 -11.03 1.01
C GLU A 23 -1.54 -10.03 1.58
N ALA A 24 -1.64 -9.90 2.90
CA ALA A 24 -2.45 -8.86 3.54
C ALA A 24 -1.98 -7.45 3.13
N ALA A 25 -0.67 -7.19 3.14
CA ALA A 25 -0.09 -5.91 2.72
C ALA A 25 -0.35 -5.61 1.23
N LYS A 26 -0.15 -6.60 0.33
CA LYS A 26 -0.45 -6.46 -1.10
C LYS A 26 -1.91 -6.11 -1.34
N ARG A 27 -2.84 -6.79 -0.64
CA ARG A 27 -4.28 -6.50 -0.74
C ARG A 27 -4.59 -5.08 -0.28
N ALA A 28 -3.94 -4.60 0.78
CA ALA A 28 -4.13 -3.24 1.27
C ALA A 28 -3.65 -2.20 0.25
N THR A 29 -2.46 -2.38 -0.32
CA THR A 29 -1.92 -1.53 -1.39
C THR A 29 -2.82 -1.55 -2.63
N TRP A 30 -3.25 -2.74 -3.05
CA TRP A 30 -4.13 -2.91 -4.21
C TRP A 30 -5.45 -2.17 -3.98
N ASN A 31 -6.05 -2.37 -2.80
CA ASN A 31 -7.30 -1.72 -2.43
C ASN A 31 -7.18 -0.19 -2.39
N ALA A 32 -6.04 0.35 -1.96
CA ALA A 32 -5.80 1.80 -1.95
C ALA A 32 -5.79 2.39 -3.37
N VAL A 33 -4.98 1.82 -4.27
CA VAL A 33 -4.72 2.41 -5.60
C VAL A 33 -5.79 2.10 -6.66
N HIS A 34 -6.75 1.22 -6.36
CA HIS A 34 -7.83 0.84 -7.27
C HIS A 34 -9.18 1.50 -6.97
N GLN A 35 -9.25 2.41 -5.99
CA GLN A 35 -10.48 3.15 -5.66
C GLN A 35 -10.57 4.52 -6.33
N SER A 36 -9.48 4.98 -6.94
CA SER A 36 -9.42 6.30 -7.59
C SER A 36 -8.90 6.20 -9.02
N SER A 37 -9.10 7.26 -9.79
CA SER A 37 -8.50 7.43 -11.11
C SER A 37 -7.81 8.78 -11.16
N LEU A 38 -6.48 8.77 -11.28
CA LEU A 38 -5.65 9.97 -11.22
C LEU A 38 -5.57 10.69 -12.59
N MET A 39 -6.72 10.99 -13.20
CA MET A 39 -6.82 11.61 -14.52
C MET A 39 -6.08 12.95 -14.61
N PHE A 40 -5.96 13.68 -13.49
CA PHE A 40 -5.27 14.96 -13.42
C PHE A 40 -3.77 14.88 -13.76
N LEU A 41 -3.14 13.70 -13.64
CA LEU A 41 -1.72 13.54 -13.95
C LEU A 41 -1.41 13.86 -15.42
N GLY A 42 -2.37 13.61 -16.33
CA GLY A 42 -2.23 13.97 -17.74
C GLY A 42 -2.20 15.48 -18.00
N LEU A 43 -2.76 16.30 -17.09
CA LEU A 43 -2.70 17.76 -17.16
C LEU A 43 -1.32 18.31 -16.82
N LEU A 44 -0.53 17.54 -16.06
CA LEU A 44 0.84 17.89 -15.65
C LEU A 44 1.90 17.43 -16.66
N GLY A 45 1.51 16.59 -17.64
CA GLY A 45 2.38 16.12 -18.71
C GLY A 45 2.24 14.61 -18.98
N PRO A 46 2.67 14.13 -20.16
CA PRO A 46 2.50 12.73 -20.57
C PRO A 46 3.31 11.73 -19.75
N ASN A 47 4.41 12.17 -19.12
CA ASN A 47 5.30 11.30 -18.34
C ASN A 47 5.02 11.32 -16.83
N THR A 48 4.12 12.17 -16.36
CA THR A 48 3.89 12.40 -14.92
C THR A 48 3.58 11.11 -14.16
N SER A 49 2.79 10.20 -14.75
CA SER A 49 2.44 8.93 -14.12
C SER A 49 3.63 7.99 -13.95
N GLN A 50 4.64 8.05 -14.83
CA GLN A 50 5.84 7.23 -14.75
C GLN A 50 6.90 7.85 -13.83
N GLU A 51 6.91 9.18 -13.72
CA GLU A 51 7.92 9.92 -12.96
C GLU A 51 7.50 10.21 -11.51
N MET A 52 6.23 10.06 -11.17
CA MET A 52 5.73 10.28 -9.81
C MET A 52 6.39 9.34 -8.79
N ILE A 53 6.53 9.84 -7.56
CA ILE A 53 6.92 9.03 -6.41
C ILE A 53 5.66 8.56 -5.69
N VAL A 54 5.62 7.28 -5.36
CA VAL A 54 4.51 6.67 -4.62
C VAL A 54 5.04 6.18 -3.28
N GLU A 55 4.77 6.94 -2.23
CA GLU A 55 5.14 6.55 -0.86
C GLU A 55 4.03 5.69 -0.28
N VAL A 56 4.31 4.40 -0.11
CA VAL A 56 3.41 3.42 0.48
C VAL A 56 3.82 3.21 1.93
N THR A 57 2.91 3.49 2.86
CA THR A 57 3.06 3.11 4.28
C THR A 57 2.06 2.02 4.61
N ILE A 58 2.55 0.88 5.11
CA ILE A 58 1.72 -0.26 5.55
C ILE A 58 1.80 -0.39 7.07
N GLY A 59 0.64 -0.34 7.73
CA GLY A 59 0.48 -0.72 9.14
C GLY A 59 0.04 -2.18 9.24
N ILE A 60 0.85 -3.04 9.84
CA ILE A 60 0.59 -4.48 9.94
C ILE A 60 1.23 -5.10 11.20
N PRO A 61 0.71 -6.20 11.77
CA PRO A 61 1.17 -6.71 13.07
C PRO A 61 2.65 -7.15 13.12
N LYS A 62 3.16 -7.77 12.05
CA LYS A 62 4.57 -8.22 11.92
C LYS A 62 5.23 -7.60 10.69
N PRO A 63 5.70 -6.35 10.77
CA PRO A 63 6.31 -5.63 9.64
C PRO A 63 7.47 -6.38 8.98
N GLU A 64 8.28 -7.05 9.78
CA GLU A 64 9.46 -7.82 9.36
C GLU A 64 9.13 -9.07 8.53
N ALA A 65 7.88 -9.52 8.55
CA ALA A 65 7.40 -10.67 7.79
C ALA A 65 6.88 -10.30 6.39
N VAL A 66 6.92 -9.01 6.01
CA VAL A 66 6.44 -8.52 4.72
C VAL A 66 7.55 -8.56 3.68
N ASN A 67 7.29 -9.15 2.51
CA ASN A 67 8.16 -9.00 1.35
C ASN A 67 7.90 -7.65 0.67
N HIS A 68 8.90 -6.77 0.73
CA HIS A 68 8.80 -5.41 0.20
C HIS A 68 8.64 -5.37 -1.33
N GLU A 69 9.34 -6.25 -2.06
CA GLU A 69 9.30 -6.28 -3.52
C GLU A 69 7.91 -6.71 -4.01
N ASP A 70 7.33 -7.72 -3.35
CA ASP A 70 6.00 -8.21 -3.69
C ASP A 70 4.92 -7.15 -3.46
N VAL A 71 5.01 -6.36 -2.39
CA VAL A 71 4.07 -5.26 -2.13
C VAL A 71 4.22 -4.14 -3.16
N LEU A 72 5.45 -3.76 -3.50
CA LEU A 72 5.70 -2.71 -4.49
C LEU A 72 5.30 -3.12 -5.91
N SER A 73 5.31 -4.43 -6.22
CA SER A 73 4.87 -4.95 -7.53
C SER A 73 3.38 -4.69 -7.83
N VAL A 74 2.59 -4.34 -6.82
CA VAL A 74 1.17 -4.00 -6.95
C VAL A 74 0.95 -2.64 -7.61
N LEU A 75 1.93 -1.74 -7.53
CA LEU A 75 1.80 -0.39 -8.08
C LEU A 75 1.77 -0.43 -9.61
N PRO A 76 0.72 0.12 -10.27
CA PRO A 76 0.63 0.08 -11.73
C PRO A 76 1.65 1.02 -12.41
N HIS A 77 2.01 2.11 -11.74
CA HIS A 77 2.85 3.19 -12.26
C HIS A 77 3.66 3.86 -11.14
N GLY A 78 4.63 4.68 -11.53
CA GLY A 78 5.45 5.47 -10.63
C GLY A 78 6.59 4.68 -9.98
N LYS A 79 7.35 5.37 -9.13
CA LYS A 79 8.47 4.80 -8.38
C LYS A 79 8.06 4.63 -6.93
N GLY A 80 7.90 3.38 -6.51
CA GLY A 80 7.45 3.03 -5.18
C GLY A 80 8.54 3.17 -4.12
N VAL A 81 8.18 3.71 -2.96
CA VAL A 81 8.97 3.68 -1.73
C VAL A 81 8.07 3.08 -0.66
N LEU A 82 8.49 1.96 -0.07
CA LEU A 82 7.70 1.26 0.94
C LEU A 82 8.27 1.48 2.34
N ASN A 83 7.39 1.84 3.26
CA ASN A 83 7.61 1.84 4.69
C ASN A 83 6.61 0.90 5.36
N VAL A 84 7.08 -0.09 6.12
CA VAL A 84 6.22 -1.04 6.85
C VAL A 84 6.41 -0.81 8.34
N VAL A 85 5.32 -0.58 9.05
CA VAL A 85 5.31 -0.24 10.48
C VAL A 85 4.34 -1.14 11.23
N GLN A 86 4.59 -1.31 12.53
CA GLN A 86 3.70 -2.08 13.38
C GLN A 86 2.34 -1.41 13.47
N GLY A 87 1.27 -2.17 13.24
CA GLY A 87 -0.11 -1.68 13.22
C GLY A 87 -1.10 -2.78 12.87
N GLY A 88 -2.22 -2.43 12.23
CA GLY A 88 -3.20 -3.41 11.74
C GLY A 88 -3.84 -4.25 12.85
N LEU A 89 -4.22 -5.49 12.53
CA LEU A 89 -4.80 -6.45 13.48
C LEU A 89 -4.39 -7.89 13.15
N GLU A 90 -4.08 -8.68 14.18
CA GLU A 90 -3.90 -10.13 14.12
C GLU A 90 -4.82 -10.74 15.17
N ILE A 91 -5.70 -11.65 14.76
CA ILE A 91 -6.70 -12.23 15.65
C ILE A 91 -6.99 -13.67 15.29
N GLU A 92 -7.17 -14.52 16.31
CA GLU A 92 -7.71 -15.86 16.13
C GLU A 92 -9.22 -15.81 15.92
N GLY A 93 -9.71 -16.45 14.86
CA GLY A 93 -11.16 -16.56 14.62
C GLY A 93 -11.89 -17.45 15.63
N ARG A 94 -11.15 -18.37 16.27
CA ARG A 94 -11.65 -19.24 17.34
C ARG A 94 -10.51 -19.51 18.31
N GLU A 95 -10.73 -19.21 19.59
CA GLU A 95 -9.72 -19.41 20.64
C GLU A 95 -9.12 -20.82 20.60
N GLY A 96 -7.79 -20.88 20.50
CA GLY A 96 -7.01 -22.11 20.50
C GLY A 96 -6.98 -22.84 19.16
N SER A 97 -7.49 -22.26 18.07
CA SER A 97 -7.35 -22.85 16.73
C SER A 97 -5.95 -22.66 16.13
N GLY A 98 -5.23 -21.62 16.54
CA GLY A 98 -4.02 -21.16 15.85
C GLY A 98 -4.27 -20.65 14.43
N ASP A 99 -5.54 -20.47 14.03
CA ASP A 99 -5.95 -19.95 12.71
C ASP A 99 -6.12 -18.43 12.83
N LEU A 100 -5.13 -17.69 12.32
CA LEU A 100 -5.01 -16.25 12.46
C LEU A 100 -5.49 -15.54 11.21
N THR A 101 -6.36 -14.55 11.41
CA THR A 101 -6.68 -13.53 10.41
C THR A 101 -5.78 -12.31 10.63
N ILE A 102 -5.12 -11.87 9.56
CA ILE A 102 -4.24 -10.70 9.54
C ILE A 102 -4.91 -9.59 8.74
N MET A 103 -4.95 -8.38 9.30
CA MET A 103 -5.46 -7.18 8.65
C MET A 103 -4.33 -6.14 8.56
N ALA A 104 -4.13 -5.62 7.36
CA ALA A 104 -3.18 -4.56 7.08
C ALA A 104 -3.92 -3.31 6.59
N ASN A 105 -3.40 -2.14 6.97
CA ASN A 105 -3.85 -0.85 6.45
C ASN A 105 -2.75 -0.23 5.59
N ALA A 106 -3.14 0.37 4.47
CA ALA A 106 -2.24 1.09 3.58
C ALA A 106 -2.60 2.58 3.54
N ALA A 107 -1.57 3.43 3.57
CA ALA A 107 -1.64 4.84 3.22
C ALA A 107 -0.65 5.08 2.07
N VAL A 108 -1.15 5.52 0.92
CA VAL A 108 -0.39 5.72 -0.31
C VAL A 108 -0.41 7.21 -0.66
N ILE A 109 0.75 7.85 -0.60
CA ILE A 109 0.91 9.26 -0.96
C ILE A 109 1.58 9.32 -2.31
N VAL A 110 0.88 9.86 -3.30
CA VAL A 110 1.47 10.18 -4.60
C VAL A 110 2.03 11.59 -4.55
N LYS A 111 3.31 11.73 -4.89
CA LYS A 111 4.00 13.02 -5.00
C LYS A 111 4.45 13.25 -6.44
N VAL A 112 4.20 14.46 -6.93
CA VAL A 112 4.54 14.88 -8.29
C VAL A 112 5.38 16.16 -8.25
N ASN A 113 6.10 16.43 -9.33
CA ASN A 113 6.67 17.75 -9.53
C ASN A 113 5.57 18.69 -10.06
N VAL A 114 5.47 19.88 -9.49
CA VAL A 114 4.53 20.92 -9.93
C VAL A 114 5.37 22.17 -10.18
N ASP A 115 5.32 22.68 -11.40
CA ASP A 115 5.98 23.93 -11.80
C ASP A 115 5.20 25.15 -11.28
#